data_AF-A0A915YUU4-F1
#
_entry.id   AF-A0A915YUU4-F1
#
_cell.length_a   1.000
_cell.length_b   1.000
_cell.length_c   1.000
_cell.angle_alpha   90.00
_cell.angle_beta   90.00
_cell.angle_gamma   90.00
#
_symmetry.space_group_name_H-M   'P 1'
#
loop_
_entity.id
_entity.type
_entity.pdbx_description
1 polymer ?
#
loop_
_entity_poly.entity_id
_entity_poly.type
_entity_poly.pdbx_seq_one_letter_code
_entity_poly.pdbx_strand_id
1 'polypeptide(L)'
;MVMWMLSAGVRPYCDRPHNKQLIQEIFLGLRPGAVSGTPPVFSSLMLQCLDTNPSNRPTASQLDEYLGDWVTAICDNPDPSELSDQFDAAEELKFSNLENFNTFSNDEKAIYFSRPLWLID
;
A
#
# COMPACT_ATOMS: atom_id res chain seq x y z
N MET A 1 -5.04 1.99 2.09
CA MET A 1 -4.93 1.50 0.70
C MET A 1 -4.03 2.33 -0.19
N VAL A 2 -3.95 3.66 -0.01
CA VAL A 2 -3.08 4.51 -0.85
C VAL A 2 -1.62 4.04 -0.86
N MET A 3 -1.02 3.81 0.32
CA MET A 3 0.36 3.32 0.41
C MET A 3 0.58 2.01 -0.37
N TRP A 4 -0.33 1.05 -0.24
CA TRP A 4 -0.24 -0.21 -0.97
C TRP A 4 -0.31 -0.03 -2.48
N MET A 5 -1.20 0.85 -2.97
CA MET A 5 -1.31 1.16 -4.39
C MET A 5 -0.03 1.80 -4.94
N LEU A 6 0.61 2.70 -4.20
CA LEU A 6 1.89 3.32 -4.59
C LEU A 6 3.01 2.28 -4.67
N SER A 7 3.00 1.32 -3.76
CA SER A 7 3.97 0.24 -3.72
C SER A 7 3.76 -0.79 -4.85
N ALA A 8 2.52 -1.23 -5.06
CA ALA A 8 2.14 -2.26 -6.04
C ALA A 8 2.01 -1.74 -7.49
N GLY A 9 1.82 -0.42 -7.67
CA GLY A 9 1.55 0.17 -8.98
C GLY A 9 0.20 -0.20 -9.58
N VAL A 10 -0.69 -0.84 -8.80
CA VAL A 10 -2.00 -1.30 -9.27
C VAL A 10 -3.10 -1.03 -8.26
N ARG A 11 -4.34 -1.04 -8.76
CA ARG A 11 -5.53 -0.93 -7.91
C ARG A 11 -5.63 -2.17 -7.01
N PRO A 12 -5.90 -2.01 -5.70
CA PRO A 12 -6.20 -3.14 -4.83
C PRO A 12 -7.36 -3.96 -5.41
N TYR A 13 -7.23 -5.29 -5.37
CA TYR A 13 -8.25 -6.24 -5.83
C TYR A 13 -8.70 -6.06 -7.29
N CYS A 14 -7.82 -5.52 -8.15
CA CYS A 14 -8.14 -5.29 -9.57
C CYS A 14 -8.45 -6.56 -10.37
N ASP A 15 -8.12 -7.73 -9.85
CA ASP A 15 -8.31 -9.05 -10.45
C ASP A 15 -9.72 -9.62 -10.29
N ARG A 16 -10.61 -8.93 -9.56
CA ARG A 16 -11.94 -9.45 -9.21
C ARG A 16 -13.01 -8.35 -9.12
N PRO A 17 -14.29 -8.70 -9.26
CA PRO A 17 -15.37 -7.72 -9.20
C PRO A 17 -15.46 -7.06 -7.82
N HIS A 18 -15.64 -5.74 -7.78
CA HIS A 18 -15.89 -4.98 -6.56
C HIS A 18 -17.37 -5.07 -6.14
N ASN A 19 -17.80 -6.28 -5.75
CA ASN A 19 -19.17 -6.62 -5.40
C ASN A 19 -19.35 -6.84 -3.87
N LYS A 20 -20.56 -7.23 -3.44
CA LYS A 20 -20.86 -7.49 -2.01
C LYS A 20 -19.95 -8.56 -1.40
N GLN A 21 -19.57 -9.58 -2.17
CA GLN A 21 -18.71 -10.65 -1.69
C GLN A 21 -17.33 -10.11 -1.29
N LEU A 22 -16.70 -9.28 -2.13
CA LEU A 22 -15.41 -8.67 -1.79
C LEU A 22 -15.51 -7.78 -0.54
N ILE A 23 -16.63 -7.05 -0.38
CA ILE A 23 -16.87 -6.25 0.83
C ILE A 23 -16.92 -7.14 2.08
N GLN A 24 -17.61 -8.28 2.02
CA GLN A 24 -17.67 -9.26 3.12
C GLN A 24 -16.29 -9.86 3.42
N GLU A 25 -15.51 -10.23 2.39
CA GLU A 25 -14.15 -10.73 2.57
C GLU A 25 -13.26 -9.69 3.27
N ILE A 26 -13.34 -8.41 2.87
CA ILE A 26 -12.62 -7.30 3.51
C ILE A 26 -13.08 -7.12 4.96
N PHE A 27 -14.38 -7.21 5.23
CA PHE A 27 -14.92 -7.13 6.58
C PHE A 27 -14.39 -8.27 7.47
N LEU A 28 -14.29 -9.48 6.92
CA LEU A 28 -13.72 -10.67 7.58
C LEU A 28 -12.19 -10.66 7.68
N GLY A 29 -11.53 -9.59 7.23
CA GLY A 29 -10.09 -9.38 7.42
C GLY A 29 -9.23 -9.54 6.17
N LEU A 30 -9.82 -9.70 4.97
CA LEU A 30 -9.05 -9.68 3.73
C LEU A 30 -8.31 -8.34 3.60
N ARG A 31 -6.99 -8.40 3.49
CA ARG A 31 -6.10 -7.26 3.27
C ARG A 31 -5.11 -7.62 2.17
N PRO A 32 -4.64 -6.64 1.37
CA PRO A 32 -3.52 -6.87 0.49
C PRO A 32 -2.25 -7.21 1.29
N GLY A 33 -1.44 -8.13 0.77
CA GLY A 33 -0.18 -8.55 1.39
C GLY A 33 0.97 -7.57 1.13
N ALA A 34 2.15 -7.90 1.69
CA ALA A 34 3.38 -7.20 1.36
C ALA A 34 3.69 -7.31 -0.14
N VAL A 35 4.30 -6.25 -0.69
CA VAL A 35 4.64 -6.14 -2.11
C VAL A 35 6.15 -6.20 -2.24
N SER A 36 6.64 -7.12 -3.08
CA SER A 36 8.08 -7.25 -3.36
C SER A 36 8.67 -5.95 -3.89
N GLY A 37 9.91 -5.64 -3.50
CA GLY A 37 10.58 -4.39 -3.88
C GLY A 37 10.02 -3.15 -3.19
N THR A 38 9.25 -3.29 -2.11
CA THR A 38 8.86 -2.16 -1.26
C THR A 38 9.90 -1.93 -0.18
N PRO A 39 10.33 -0.68 0.09
CA PRO A 39 11.22 -0.38 1.20
C PRO A 39 10.68 -0.96 2.52
N PRO A 40 11.49 -1.66 3.34
CA PRO A 40 11.00 -2.33 4.54
C PRO A 40 10.26 -1.40 5.52
N VAL A 41 10.77 -0.18 5.73
CA VAL A 41 10.13 0.84 6.56
C VAL A 41 8.75 1.24 6.02
N PHE A 42 8.61 1.42 4.71
CA PHE A 42 7.35 1.74 4.06
C PHE A 42 6.36 0.57 4.14
N SER A 43 6.84 -0.65 3.89
CA SER A 43 6.03 -1.87 4.00
C SER A 43 5.50 -2.06 5.42
N SER A 44 6.32 -1.81 6.43
CA SER A 44 5.93 -1.92 7.84
C SER A 44 4.83 -0.93 8.19
N LEU A 45 4.98 0.35 7.84
CA LEU A 45 3.95 1.36 8.07
C LEU A 45 2.67 1.07 7.28
N MET A 46 2.80 0.62 6.03
CA MET A 46 1.67 0.20 5.20
C MET A 46 0.88 -0.93 5.86
N LEU A 47 1.56 -1.98 6.36
CA LEU A 47 0.88 -3.10 7.02
C LEU A 47 0.20 -2.68 8.33
N GLN A 48 0.81 -1.77 9.11
CA GLN A 48 0.18 -1.19 10.30
C GLN A 48 -1.10 -0.41 9.94
N CYS A 49 -1.08 0.37 8.86
CA CYS A 49 -2.29 1.05 8.34
C CYS A 49 -3.40 0.07 7.95
N LEU A 50 -3.04 -1.16 7.59
CA LEU A 50 -3.96 -2.21 7.13
C LEU A 50 -4.40 -3.17 8.23
N ASP A 51 -3.94 -2.97 9.47
CA ASP A 51 -4.25 -3.87 10.59
C ASP A 51 -5.76 -4.09 10.74
N THR A 52 -6.11 -5.36 10.93
CA THR A 52 -7.48 -5.80 11.18
C THR A 52 -8.08 -5.14 12.42
N ASN A 53 -7.27 -4.94 13.46
CA ASN A 53 -7.64 -4.21 14.67
C ASN A 53 -7.45 -2.70 14.44
N PRO A 54 -8.53 -1.89 14.45
CA PRO A 54 -8.43 -0.44 14.26
C PRO A 54 -7.54 0.26 15.30
N SER A 55 -7.43 -0.27 16.52
CA SER A 55 -6.62 0.32 17.59
C SER A 55 -5.11 0.23 17.34
N ASN A 56 -4.66 -0.67 16.46
CA ASN A 56 -3.25 -0.80 16.09
C ASN A 56 -2.86 0.16 14.95
N ARG A 57 -3.83 0.82 14.32
CA ARG A 57 -3.56 1.70 13.18
C ARG A 57 -2.98 3.01 13.66
N PRO A 58 -1.98 3.58 12.97
CA PRO A 58 -1.47 4.89 13.29
C PRO A 58 -2.55 5.95 13.07
N THR A 59 -2.52 6.98 13.90
CA THR A 59 -3.32 8.19 13.69
C THR A 59 -2.79 8.99 12.50
N ALA A 60 -3.60 9.89 11.97
CA ALA A 60 -3.16 10.80 10.92
C ALA A 60 -1.96 11.66 11.35
N SER A 61 -1.90 12.08 12.63
CA SER A 61 -0.78 12.84 13.16
C SER A 61 0.52 12.04 13.19
N GLN A 62 0.46 10.77 13.57
CA GLN A 62 1.63 9.89 13.56
C GLN A 62 2.10 9.62 12.13
N LEU A 63 1.17 9.47 11.18
CA LEU A 63 1.51 9.33 9.76
C LEU A 63 2.22 10.57 9.22
N ASP A 64 1.73 11.76 9.57
CA ASP A 64 2.35 13.03 9.17
C ASP A 64 3.78 13.15 9.72
N GLU A 65 3.98 12.81 10.99
CA GLU A 65 5.30 12.78 11.64
C GLU A 65 6.25 11.79 10.94
N TYR A 66 5.84 10.53 10.76
CA TYR A 66 6.67 9.51 10.10
C TYR A 66 7.05 9.91 8.67
N LEU A 67 6.09 10.41 7.89
CA LEU A 67 6.34 10.81 6.51
C LEU A 67 7.22 12.06 6.43
N GLY A 68 7.04 13.02 7.35
CA GLY A 68 7.88 14.22 7.45
C GLY A 68 9.33 13.89 7.80
N ASP A 69 9.53 12.98 8.76
CA ASP A 69 10.86 12.49 9.14
C ASP A 69 11.54 11.81 7.96
N TRP A 70 10.80 11.01 7.19
CA TRP A 70 11.36 10.34 6.01
C TRP A 70 11.74 11.33 4.92
N VAL A 71 10.90 12.31 4.62
CA VAL A 71 11.21 13.36 3.65
C VAL A 71 12.47 14.11 4.07
N THR A 72 12.58 14.48 5.35
CA THR A 72 13.77 15.17 5.87
C THR A 72 15.02 14.32 5.70
N ALA A 73 14.96 13.04 6.07
CA ALA A 73 16.11 12.14 6.02
C ALA A 73 16.53 11.74 4.59
N ILE A 74 15.61 11.74 3.63
CA ILE A 74 15.88 11.31 2.24
C ILE A 74 16.19 12.52 1.33
N CYS A 75 15.46 13.62 1.48
CA CYS A 75 15.53 14.76 0.56
C CYS A 75 16.43 15.90 1.07
N ASP A 76 16.45 16.13 2.39
CA ASP A 76 17.10 17.32 2.97
C ASP A 76 18.46 17.01 3.61
N ASN A 77 18.70 15.75 3.99
CA ASN A 77 19.99 15.32 4.54
C ASN A 77 20.92 14.80 3.43
N PRO A 78 22.09 15.42 3.21
CA PRO A 78 23.04 14.96 2.20
C PRO A 78 23.78 13.65 2.60
N ASP A 79 23.75 13.29 3.89
CA ASP A 79 24.42 12.09 4.38
C ASP A 79 23.45 10.90 4.37
N PRO A 80 23.85 9.76 3.75
CA PRO A 80 23.01 8.57 3.70
C PRO A 80 22.76 8.01 5.11
N SER A 81 21.56 7.47 5.30
CA SER A 81 21.09 6.86 6.53
C SER A 81 20.49 5.48 6.25
N GLU A 82 20.35 4.64 7.28
CA GLU A 82 19.69 3.34 7.14
C GLU A 82 18.28 3.46 6.53
N LEU A 83 17.62 4.60 6.74
CA LEU A 83 16.35 4.90 6.11
C LEU A 83 16.49 5.12 4.60
N SER A 84 17.38 6.04 4.16
CA SER A 84 17.57 6.30 2.73
C SER A 84 18.06 5.06 1.98
N ASP A 85 18.98 4.30 2.59
CA ASP A 85 19.53 3.07 2.01
C ASP A 85 18.45 2.02 1.71
N GLN A 86 17.40 1.95 2.55
CA GLN A 86 16.26 1.07 2.31
C GLN A 86 15.44 1.48 1.08
N PHE A 87 15.31 2.78 0.83
CA PHE A 87 14.58 3.28 -0.35
C PHE A 87 15.41 3.09 -1.61
N ASP A 88 16.70 3.40 -1.57
CA ASP A 88 17.62 3.24 -2.69
C ASP A 88 17.71 1.77 -3.12
N ALA A 89 17.90 0.85 -2.17
CA ALA A 89 17.95 -0.59 -2.47
C ALA A 89 16.62 -1.11 -3.07
N ALA A 90 15.48 -0.60 -2.61
CA ALA A 90 14.18 -0.97 -3.15
C ALA A 90 13.97 -0.43 -4.58
N GLU A 91 14.48 0.77 -4.87
CA GLU A 91 14.45 1.37 -6.20
C GLU A 91 15.33 0.57 -7.19
N GLU A 92 16.56 0.22 -6.82
CA GLU A 92 17.44 -0.63 -7.63
C GLU A 92 16.82 -2.00 -7.95
N LEU A 93 16.16 -2.62 -6.97
CA LEU A 93 15.41 -3.85 -7.16
C LEU A 93 14.23 -3.67 -8.12
N LYS A 94 13.54 -2.53 -8.10
CA LYS A 94 12.45 -2.25 -9.05
C LYS A 94 12.97 -2.03 -10.47
N PHE A 95 14.07 -1.29 -10.63
CA PHE A 95 14.68 -1.04 -11.94
C PHE A 95 15.20 -2.32 -12.60
N SER A 96 15.80 -3.23 -11.83
CA SER A 96 16.26 -4.51 -12.35
C SER A 96 15.12 -5.44 -12.78
N ASN A 97 13.92 -5.27 -12.22
CA ASN A 97 12.72 -6.07 -12.53
C ASN A 97 11.78 -5.43 -13.56
N LEU A 98 12.18 -4.33 -14.22
CA LEU A 98 11.34 -3.54 -15.13
C LEU A 98 10.82 -4.37 -16.34
N GLU A 99 11.49 -5.45 -16.72
CA GLU A 99 11.06 -6.34 -17.82
C GLU A 99 9.87 -7.26 -17.45
N ASN A 100 9.45 -7.27 -16.17
CA ASN A 100 8.32 -8.07 -15.67
C ASN A 100 7.10 -7.21 -15.30
N PHE A 101 6.77 -6.17 -16.07
CA PHE A 101 5.45 -5.54 -15.94
C PHE A 101 4.37 -6.56 -16.34
N ASN A 102 3.96 -7.36 -15.36
CA ASN A 102 2.87 -8.29 -15.49
C ASN A 102 1.67 -7.51 -16.02
N THR A 103 1.13 -7.95 -17.14
CA THR A 103 -0.17 -7.46 -17.60
C THR A 103 -1.18 -7.88 -16.54
N PHE A 104 -1.51 -6.97 -15.63
CA PHE A 104 -2.50 -7.25 -14.61
C PHE A 104 -3.83 -7.48 -15.31
N SER A 105 -4.37 -8.69 -15.17
CA SER A 105 -5.71 -9.01 -15.63
C SER A 105 -6.69 -8.19 -14.79
N ASN A 106 -7.16 -7.08 -15.35
CA ASN A 106 -8.14 -6.22 -14.70
C ASN A 106 -9.53 -6.80 -14.96
N ASP A 107 -10.29 -7.07 -13.90
CA ASP A 107 -11.71 -7.36 -14.02
C ASP A 107 -12.46 -6.06 -14.36
N GLU A 108 -13.31 -6.09 -15.39
CA GLU A 108 -14.08 -4.92 -15.83
C GLU A 108 -15.01 -4.37 -14.74
N LYS A 109 -15.38 -5.19 -13.75
CA LYS A 109 -16.21 -4.83 -12.60
C LYS A 109 -15.38 -4.46 -11.36
N ALA A 110 -14.06 -4.38 -11.45
CA ALA A 110 -13.18 -3.83 -10.42
C ALA A 110 -13.21 -2.29 -10.38
N ILE A 111 -14.42 -1.73 -10.20
CA ILE A 111 -14.67 -0.28 -10.25
C ILE A 111 -14.89 0.24 -8.83
N TYR A 112 -14.19 1.29 -8.44
CA TYR A 112 -14.46 2.03 -7.21
C TYR A 112 -15.58 3.03 -7.46
N PHE A 113 -16.70 2.88 -6.75
CA PHE A 113 -17.77 3.85 -6.73
C PHE A 113 -18.40 3.92 -5.36
N SER A 114 -18.90 5.10 -4.99
CA SER A 114 -19.60 5.30 -3.72
C SER A 114 -20.85 4.42 -3.68
N ARG A 115 -20.94 3.56 -2.66
CA ARG A 115 -22.11 2.71 -2.41
C ARG A 115 -22.76 3.13 -1.09
N PRO A 116 -24.09 3.27 -1.06
CA PRO A 116 -24.81 3.44 0.20
C PRO A 116 -24.58 2.25 1.14
N LEU A 117 -24.46 2.52 2.45
CA LEU A 117 -24.19 1.49 3.47
C LEU A 117 -25.25 0.37 3.50
N TRP A 118 -26.52 0.69 3.21
CA TRP A 118 -27.64 -0.26 3.18
C TRP A 118 -27.62 -1.25 2.02
N LEU A 119 -26.70 -1.10 1.05
CA LEU A 119 -26.46 -2.09 0.00
C LEU A 119 -25.54 -3.23 0.45
N ILE A 120 -25.02 -3.20 1.68
CA ILE A 120 -24.11 -4.21 2.22
C ILE A 120 -24.88 -5.33 2.94
N ASP A 121 -26.14 -5.06 3.35
CA ASP A 121 -27.08 -6.02 3.94
C ASP A 121 -27.75 -6.93 2.88
#